data_AF-A0A7Y6UC28-F1
#
_entry.id   AF-A0A7Y6UC28-F1
#
_cell.length_a   1.000
_cell.length_b   1.000
_cell.length_c   1.000
_cell.angle_alpha   90.00
_cell.angle_beta   90.00
_cell.angle_gamma   90.00
#
_symmetry.space_group_name_H-M   'P 1'
#
loop_
_entity.id
_entity.type
_entity.pdbx_description
1 polymer ?
#
loop_
_entity_poly.entity_id
_entity_poly.type
_entity_poly.pdbx_seq_one_letter_code
_entity_poly.pdbx_strand_id
1 'polypeptide(L)'
;INGFAPNESLRRYNFEEMTPIFPNERLVLERPHGSLAMRIVDLISPIGKGQRGMIVSPPKAGKTTLMKDVAKSILRNNRKMHLIILLIDERPEEVTDIKE
;
A
#
# COMPACT_ATOMS: atom_id res chain seq x y z
N ILE A 1 1.19 12.97 21.03
CA ILE A 1 2.01 13.20 19.81
C ILE A 1 1.93 11.92 18.96
N ASN A 2 1.40 11.98 17.73
CA ASN A 2 1.20 10.81 16.84
C ASN A 2 0.43 9.64 17.49
N GLY A 3 -0.60 9.93 18.30
CA GLY A 3 -1.41 8.93 19.01
C GLY A 3 -0.86 8.45 20.36
N PHE A 4 0.34 8.88 20.76
CA PHE A 4 0.99 8.47 22.03
C PHE A 4 1.10 9.62 23.04
N ALA A 5 1.30 9.28 24.32
CA ALA A 5 1.59 10.26 25.35
C ALA A 5 2.93 10.99 25.07
N PRO A 6 3.06 12.29 25.42
CA PRO A 6 4.28 13.05 25.12
C PRO A 6 5.58 12.42 25.64
N ASN A 7 5.53 11.86 26.85
CA ASN A 7 6.69 11.20 27.47
C ASN A 7 7.23 10.00 26.67
N GLU A 8 6.37 9.30 25.92
CA GLU A 8 6.79 8.18 25.07
C GLU A 8 7.55 8.63 23.82
N SER A 9 7.30 9.86 23.37
CA SER A 9 7.96 10.40 22.16
C SER A 9 9.46 10.65 22.39
N LEU A 10 9.89 10.85 23.64
CA LEU A 10 11.29 11.06 24.01
C LEU A 10 12.17 9.81 23.80
N ARG A 11 11.56 8.62 23.71
CA ARG A 11 12.28 7.34 23.51
C ARG A 11 12.22 6.83 22.07
N ARG A 12 11.58 7.56 21.16
CA ARG A 12 11.43 7.15 19.77
C ARG A 12 12.74 7.41 19.03
N TYR A 13 13.27 6.39 18.35
CA TYR A 13 14.41 6.52 17.45
C TYR A 13 14.05 7.40 16.24
N ASN A 14 15.02 8.17 15.75
CA ASN A 14 14.92 8.85 14.48
C ASN A 14 14.80 7.81 13.35
N PHE A 15 13.97 8.08 12.35
CA PHE A 15 13.78 7.16 11.23
C PHE A 15 15.08 6.86 10.46
N GLU A 16 15.94 7.88 10.31
CA GLU A 16 17.22 7.78 9.60
C GLU A 16 18.25 6.89 10.30
N GLU A 17 18.10 6.67 11.61
CA GLU A 17 18.99 5.82 12.42
C GLU A 17 18.56 4.35 12.42
N MET A 18 17.39 4.03 11.87
CA MET A 18 16.87 2.66 11.86
C MET A 18 17.65 1.77 10.89
N THR A 19 17.90 0.52 11.29
CA THR A 19 18.56 -0.46 10.43
C THR A 19 17.62 -0.89 9.30
N PRO A 20 18.00 -0.71 8.02
CA PRO A 20 17.19 -1.18 6.90
C PRO A 20 17.23 -2.71 6.85
N ILE A 21 16.07 -3.32 6.70
CA ILE A 21 15.93 -4.77 6.51
C ILE A 21 15.12 -5.06 5.25
N PHE A 22 15.31 -6.25 4.70
CA PHE A 22 14.41 -6.74 3.65
C PHE A 22 13.02 -7.05 4.23
N PRO A 23 11.96 -6.94 3.41
CA PRO A 23 10.63 -7.34 3.82
C PRO A 23 10.61 -8.80 4.33
N ASN A 24 10.20 -8.98 5.58
CA ASN A 24 10.13 -10.28 6.24
C ASN A 24 8.68 -10.70 6.57
N GLU A 25 7.72 -9.80 6.34
CA GLU A 25 6.29 -10.07 6.52
C GLU A 25 5.56 -9.83 5.20
N ARG A 26 4.88 -10.86 4.71
CA ARG A 26 4.14 -10.82 3.44
C ARG A 26 2.77 -10.15 3.62
N LEU A 27 2.40 -9.30 2.67
CA LEU A 27 1.06 -8.74 2.52
C LEU A 27 0.27 -9.59 1.53
N VAL A 28 -0.75 -10.29 2.02
CA VAL A 28 -1.66 -11.06 1.16
C VAL A 28 -2.69 -10.12 0.55
N LEU A 29 -2.75 -10.10 -0.78
CA LEU A 29 -3.68 -9.25 -1.54
C LEU A 29 -4.95 -10.01 -1.94
N GLU A 30 -4.88 -11.33 -2.06
CA GLU A 30 -6.05 -12.17 -2.29
C GLU A 30 -7.13 -11.93 -1.24
N ARG A 31 -8.37 -11.81 -1.70
CA ARG A 31 -9.55 -11.61 -0.85
C ARG A 31 -10.79 -12.22 -1.50
N PRO A 32 -11.74 -12.77 -0.71
CA PRO A 32 -13.08 -13.14 -1.17
C PRO A 32 -13.72 -12.06 -2.02
N HIS A 33 -14.25 -12.46 -3.19
CA HIS A 33 -14.81 -11.58 -4.22
C HIS A 33 -13.84 -10.50 -4.72
N GLY A 34 -12.54 -10.69 -4.54
CA GLY A 34 -11.48 -9.82 -5.08
C GLY A 34 -11.17 -10.13 -6.54
N SER A 35 -10.39 -9.25 -7.18
CA SER A 35 -10.01 -9.44 -8.58
C SER A 35 -8.99 -10.57 -8.75
N LEU A 36 -9.04 -11.20 -9.93
CA LEU A 36 -8.03 -12.19 -10.33
C LEU A 36 -6.62 -11.58 -10.35
N ALA A 37 -6.52 -10.28 -10.65
CA ALA A 37 -5.25 -9.55 -10.67
C ALA A 37 -4.51 -9.63 -9.32
N MET A 38 -5.21 -9.51 -8.19
CA MET A 38 -4.57 -9.60 -6.87
C MET A 38 -3.97 -10.98 -6.60
N ARG A 39 -4.66 -12.04 -7.04
CA ARG A 39 -4.17 -13.43 -6.94
C ARG A 39 -2.93 -13.64 -7.82
N ILE A 40 -2.92 -13.07 -9.02
CA ILE A 40 -1.75 -13.13 -9.92
C ILE A 40 -0.57 -12.39 -9.29
N VAL A 41 -0.78 -11.19 -8.72
CA VAL A 41 0.28 -10.46 -8.02
C VAL A 41 0.83 -11.28 -6.86
N ASP A 42 -0.03 -11.89 -6.05
CA ASP A 42 0.41 -12.76 -4.96
C ASP A 42 1.28 -13.95 -5.41
N LEU A 43 1.02 -14.50 -6.60
CA LEU A 43 1.78 -15.63 -7.13
C LEU A 43 3.09 -15.21 -7.80
N ILE A 44 3.08 -14.12 -8.57
CA ILE A 44 4.19 -13.75 -9.46
C ILE A 44 5.08 -12.67 -8.85
N SER A 45 4.52 -11.76 -8.06
CA SER A 45 5.24 -10.62 -7.48
C SER A 45 4.72 -10.31 -6.07
N PRO A 46 4.98 -11.19 -5.09
CA PRO A 46 4.49 -11.02 -3.73
C PRO A 46 5.03 -9.73 -3.11
N ILE A 47 4.15 -8.99 -2.42
CA ILE A 47 4.48 -7.71 -1.76
C ILE A 47 4.64 -7.97 -0.25
N GLY A 48 5.69 -7.41 0.36
CA GLY A 48 5.91 -7.46 1.81
C GLY A 48 5.89 -6.09 2.48
N LYS A 49 5.92 -6.07 3.82
CA LYS A 49 6.07 -4.83 4.60
C LYS A 49 7.47 -4.26 4.40
N GLY A 50 7.55 -3.02 3.95
CA GLY A 50 8.80 -2.39 3.52
C GLY A 50 9.16 -2.65 2.05
N GLN A 51 8.28 -3.29 1.28
CA GLN A 51 8.51 -3.50 -0.16
C GLN A 51 8.57 -2.16 -0.89
N ARG A 52 9.58 -2.05 -1.76
CA ARG A 52 9.66 -1.00 -2.78
C ARG A 52 9.31 -1.65 -4.11
N GLY A 53 8.26 -1.15 -4.75
CA GLY A 53 7.73 -1.72 -5.99
C GLY A 53 7.41 -0.62 -6.99
N MET A 54 7.43 -0.99 -8.27
CA MET A 54 7.06 -0.12 -9.38
C MET A 54 6.06 -0.85 -10.26
N ILE A 55 4.94 -0.21 -10.54
CA ILE A 55 3.95 -0.70 -11.50
C ILE A 55 4.25 0.00 -12.82
N VAL A 56 4.73 -0.76 -13.81
CA VAL A 56 5.00 -0.26 -15.15
C VAL A 56 3.83 -0.64 -16.05
N SER A 57 3.23 0.33 -16.71
CA SER A 57 2.09 0.10 -17.60
C SER A 57 2.01 1.18 -18.68
N PRO A 58 1.64 0.83 -19.92
CA PRO A 58 1.31 1.84 -20.92
C PRO A 58 0.01 2.59 -20.56
N PRO A 59 -0.26 3.75 -21.19
CA PRO A 59 -1.51 4.48 -20.98
C PRO A 59 -2.73 3.59 -21.21
N LYS A 60 -3.77 3.76 -20.39
CA LYS A 60 -5.05 3.02 -20.45
C LYS A 60 -4.97 1.49 -20.19
N ALA A 61 -3.86 0.99 -19.64
CA ALA A 61 -3.71 -0.43 -19.30
C ALA A 61 -4.23 -0.83 -17.89
N GLY A 62 -4.98 0.04 -17.22
CA GLY A 62 -5.60 -0.29 -15.93
C GLY A 62 -4.72 -0.08 -14.69
N LYS A 63 -3.68 0.78 -14.76
CA LYS A 63 -2.85 1.19 -13.61
C LYS A 63 -3.70 1.58 -12.39
N THR A 64 -4.67 2.46 -12.62
CA THR A 64 -5.52 3.03 -11.59
C THR A 64 -6.42 1.97 -10.96
N THR A 65 -7.00 1.08 -11.77
CA THR A 65 -7.79 -0.07 -11.29
C THR A 65 -6.97 -1.03 -10.44
N LEU A 66 -5.76 -1.38 -10.89
CA LEU A 66 -4.86 -2.25 -10.13
C LEU A 66 -4.48 -1.62 -8.78
N MET A 67 -4.14 -0.32 -8.77
CA MET A 67 -3.80 0.41 -7.55
C MET A 67 -4.98 0.46 -6.57
N LYS A 68 -6.21 0.70 -7.07
CA LYS A 68 -7.44 0.67 -6.27
C LYS A 68 -7.68 -0.70 -5.65
N ASP A 69 -7.48 -1.78 -6.41
CA ASP A 69 -7.63 -3.14 -5.89
C ASP A 69 -6.58 -3.48 -4.82
N VAL A 70 -5.33 -3.05 -4.99
CA VAL A 70 -4.28 -3.20 -3.96
C VAL A 70 -4.70 -2.47 -2.68
N ALA A 71 -5.13 -1.21 -2.78
CA ALA A 71 -5.59 -0.42 -1.65
C ALA A 71 -6.75 -1.10 -0.90
N LYS A 72 -7.77 -1.55 -1.64
CA LYS A 72 -8.93 -2.26 -1.07
C LYS A 72 -8.52 -3.59 -0.42
N SER A 73 -7.51 -4.27 -0.95
CA SER A 73 -6.99 -5.52 -0.39
C SER A 73 -6.24 -5.29 0.91
N ILE A 74 -5.39 -4.26 0.97
CA ILE A 74 -4.69 -3.83 2.19
C ILE A 74 -5.69 -3.44 3.28
N LEU A 75 -6.69 -2.61 2.97
CA LEU A 75 -7.71 -2.18 3.94
C LEU A 75 -8.46 -3.36 4.57
N ARG A 76 -8.76 -4.39 3.77
CA ARG A 76 -9.51 -5.57 4.23
C ARG A 76 -8.63 -6.53 5.03
N ASN A 77 -7.47 -6.88 4.50
CA ASN A 77 -6.62 -7.94 5.03
C ASN A 77 -5.66 -7.43 6.13
N ASN A 78 -5.35 -6.14 6.15
CA ASN A 78 -4.38 -5.51 7.05
C ASN A 78 -4.95 -4.25 7.73
N ARG A 79 -6.01 -4.41 8.53
CA ARG A 79 -6.75 -3.30 9.17
C ARG A 79 -5.91 -2.39 10.07
N LYS A 80 -4.76 -2.85 10.54
CA LYS A 80 -3.83 -2.07 11.37
C LYS A 80 -2.88 -1.19 10.56
N MET A 81 -2.78 -1.40 9.24
CA MET A 81 -1.91 -0.59 8.39
C MET A 81 -2.52 0.79 8.15
N HIS A 82 -1.66 1.80 8.19
CA HIS A 82 -2.00 3.13 7.76
C HIS A 82 -1.80 3.23 6.24
N LEU A 83 -2.88 3.41 5.48
CA LEU A 83 -2.85 3.52 4.03
C LEU A 83 -2.87 5.00 3.63
N ILE A 84 -1.87 5.40 2.82
CA ILE A 84 -1.80 6.74 2.22
C ILE A 84 -1.81 6.54 0.70
N ILE A 85 -2.70 7.24 0.01
CA ILE A 85 -2.71 7.32 -1.45
C ILE A 85 -2.37 8.75 -1.83
N LEU A 86 -1.25 8.94 -2.50
CA LEU A 86 -0.78 10.23 -2.99
C LEU A 86 -0.94 10.28 -4.50
N LEU A 87 -1.74 11.23 -4.97
CA LEU A 87 -1.98 11.47 -6.40
C LEU A 87 -1.29 12.78 -6.78
N ILE A 88 -0.44 12.73 -7.80
CA ILE A 88 0.34 13.88 -8.28
C ILE A 88 0.03 14.08 -9.75
N ASP A 89 -0.41 15.28 -10.10
CA ASP A 89 -0.73 15.66 -11.49
C ASP A 89 -1.69 14.68 -12.20
N GLU A 90 -2.53 13.98 -11.41
CA GLU A 90 -3.51 13.03 -11.93
C GLU A 90 -4.81 13.75 -12.30
N ARG A 91 -5.56 13.13 -13.22
CA ARG A 91 -6.79 13.73 -13.75
C ARG A 91 -7.91 13.75 -12.69
N PRO A 92 -8.76 14.79 -12.65
CA PRO A 92 -9.83 14.93 -11.64
C PRO A 92 -10.77 13.71 -11.54
N GLU A 93 -11.09 13.08 -12.67
CA GLU A 93 -11.92 11.88 -12.73
C GLU A 93 -11.28 10.68 -12.03
N GLU A 94 -9.95 10.52 -12.13
CA GLU A 94 -9.21 9.44 -11.47
C GLU A 94 -9.08 9.68 -9.96
N VAL A 95 -8.97 10.96 -9.55
CA VAL A 95 -8.99 11.35 -8.14
C VAL A 95 -10.33 11.01 -7.49
N THR A 96 -11.42 11.22 -8.23
CA THR A 96 -12.78 10.95 -7.73
C THR A 96 -13.00 9.44 -7.60
N ASP A 97 -12.59 8.65 -8.59
CA ASP A 97 -12.70 7.18 -8.55
C ASP A 97 -11.92 6.57 -7.37
N ILE A 98 -10.80 7.13 -6.95
CA ILE A 98 -10.03 6.59 -5.80
C ILE A 98 -10.67 6.88 -4.44
N LYS A 99 -11.46 7.97 -4.33
CA LYS A 99 -12.15 8.34 -3.09
C LYS A 99 -13.36 7.45 -2.79
N GLU A 100 -13.94 6.83 -3.82
CA GLU A 100 -15.09 5.92 -3.73
C GLU A 100 -14.69 4.43 -3.66
#